data_AF-A0A962QFR5-F1
#
_entry.id   AF-A0A962QFR5-F1
#
_cell.length_a   1.000
_cell.length_b   1.000
_cell.length_c   1.000
_cell.angle_alpha   90.00
_cell.angle_beta   90.00
_cell.angle_gamma   90.00
#
_symmetry.space_group_name_H-M   'P 1'
#
loop_
_entity.id
_entity.type
_entity.pdbx_description
1 polymer ?
#
loop_
_entity_poly.entity_id
_entity_poly.type
_entity_poly.pdbx_seq_one_letter_code
_entity_poly.pdbx_strand_id
1 'polypeptide(L)'
;MTQQQGDQAFLKTDLYGREHEMTYAGALSFLRRKYSRDLTGADVVVSGIPFDAATSNRPGARFGPGAIRAASVQLAELPAFPWGFDPFEHLAVLDYGDCFLDYGFPQQVVEQVEKHAATILASGASMLTFGGDHFITYPLL
;
A
#
# COMPACT_ATOMS: atom_id res chain seq x y z
N MET A 1 14.99 -25.11 13.46
CA MET A 1 14.08 -24.31 12.63
C MET A 1 13.98 -22.95 13.29
N THR A 2 14.64 -21.94 12.74
CA THR A 2 14.44 -20.55 13.17
C THR A 2 12.99 -20.20 12.87
N GLN A 3 12.17 -19.97 13.89
CA GLN A 3 10.85 -19.36 13.69
C GLN A 3 11.12 -18.03 12.98
N GLN A 4 10.63 -17.89 11.74
CA GLN A 4 10.52 -16.58 11.12
C GLN A 4 9.50 -15.82 11.97
N GLN A 5 9.98 -14.92 12.82
CA GLN A 5 9.16 -14.14 13.73
C GLN A 5 9.53 -12.68 13.53
N GLY A 6 8.53 -11.86 13.21
CA GLY A 6 8.70 -10.45 12.87
C GLY A 6 9.11 -10.22 11.41
N ASP A 7 8.99 -8.97 10.96
CA ASP A 7 9.29 -8.56 9.58
C ASP A 7 8.52 -9.33 8.50
N GLN A 8 7.28 -9.72 8.79
CA GLN A 8 6.44 -10.53 7.90
C GLN A 8 6.27 -9.90 6.52
N ALA A 9 6.30 -8.57 6.44
CA ALA A 9 6.20 -7.85 5.18
C ALA A 9 7.28 -8.25 4.17
N PHE A 10 8.44 -8.72 4.64
CA PHE A 10 9.53 -9.21 3.78
C PHE A 10 9.65 -10.73 3.78
N LEU A 11 9.36 -11.38 4.91
CA LEU A 11 9.65 -12.81 5.09
C LEU A 11 8.52 -13.72 4.65
N LYS A 12 7.27 -13.24 4.67
CA LYS A 12 6.10 -14.06 4.39
C LYS A 12 6.04 -14.47 2.91
N THR A 13 5.71 -15.73 2.66
CA THR A 13 5.65 -16.28 1.29
C THR A 13 4.27 -16.13 0.66
N ASP A 14 3.19 -16.28 1.41
CA ASP A 14 1.81 -16.11 0.96
C ASP A 14 1.24 -14.70 1.23
N LEU A 15 0.00 -14.45 0.76
CA LEU A 15 -0.71 -13.17 0.88
C LEU A 15 -1.81 -13.16 1.96
N TYR A 16 -1.97 -14.22 2.76
CA TYR A 16 -3.09 -14.42 3.68
C TYR A 16 -2.65 -14.42 5.15
N GLY A 17 -3.56 -14.11 6.06
CA GLY A 17 -3.33 -14.04 7.50
C GLY A 17 -2.29 -12.99 7.90
N ARG A 18 -2.01 -12.91 9.20
CA ARG A 18 -1.00 -12.03 9.78
C ARG A 18 -0.14 -12.76 10.80
N GLU A 19 1.08 -12.28 10.99
CA GLU A 19 1.97 -12.69 12.08
C GLU A 19 2.03 -11.62 13.17
N HIS A 20 2.41 -12.03 14.38
CA HIS A 20 2.66 -11.09 15.47
C HIS A 20 3.93 -10.28 15.21
N GLU A 21 3.82 -8.97 15.38
CA GLU A 21 4.91 -8.01 15.21
C GLU A 21 5.07 -7.19 16.49
N MET A 22 6.29 -6.75 16.76
CA MET A 22 6.50 -5.68 17.74
C MET A 22 5.90 -4.39 17.17
N THR A 23 4.83 -3.86 17.77
CA THR A 23 4.11 -2.69 17.23
C THR A 23 5.01 -1.47 17.01
N TYR A 24 6.09 -1.33 17.80
CA TYR A 24 7.07 -0.25 17.72
C TYR A 24 8.27 -0.52 16.77
N ALA A 25 8.33 -1.68 16.11
CA ALA A 25 9.44 -2.07 15.23
C ALA A 25 8.95 -2.80 13.98
N GLY A 26 9.88 -3.43 13.25
CA GLY A 26 9.61 -4.22 12.06
C GLY A 26 9.31 -3.41 10.80
N ALA A 27 9.26 -4.10 9.68
CA ALA A 27 8.99 -3.56 8.35
C ALA A 27 7.66 -2.80 8.27
N LEU A 28 7.68 -1.60 7.67
CA LEU A 28 6.54 -0.69 7.60
C LEU A 28 5.86 -0.71 6.22
N SER A 29 5.31 -1.86 5.83
CA SER A 29 4.23 -1.90 4.83
C SER A 29 2.89 -1.57 5.47
N PHE A 30 1.88 -1.29 4.65
CA PHE A 30 0.53 -1.10 5.13
C PHE A 30 0.02 -2.33 5.86
N LEU A 31 -0.43 -2.17 7.11
CA LEU A 31 -0.92 -3.27 7.96
C LEU A 31 -0.01 -4.51 7.98
N ARG A 32 1.31 -4.30 7.81
CA ARG A 32 2.33 -5.35 7.74
C ARG A 32 2.15 -6.33 6.58
N ARG A 33 1.38 -5.97 5.54
CA ARG A 33 1.20 -6.82 4.34
C ARG A 33 2.52 -7.08 3.62
N LYS A 34 2.61 -8.21 2.93
CA LYS A 34 3.79 -8.56 2.13
C LYS A 34 4.10 -7.46 1.11
N TYR A 35 5.34 -6.99 1.08
CA TYR A 35 5.85 -6.18 -0.01
C TYR A 35 6.07 -7.07 -1.23
N SER A 36 5.38 -6.80 -2.33
CA SER A 36 5.51 -7.58 -3.56
C SER A 36 5.10 -6.79 -4.79
N ARG A 37 5.77 -7.04 -5.91
CA ARG A 37 5.32 -6.60 -7.25
C ARG A 37 4.67 -7.74 -8.05
N ASP A 38 4.72 -8.97 -7.53
CA ASP A 38 3.96 -10.10 -8.05
C ASP A 38 2.50 -9.97 -7.59
N LEU A 39 1.62 -9.80 -8.57
CA LEU A 39 0.18 -9.58 -8.38
C LEU A 39 -0.62 -10.88 -8.38
N THR A 40 0.04 -12.03 -8.58
CA THR A 40 -0.64 -13.32 -8.73
C THR A 40 -1.47 -13.66 -7.50
N GLY A 41 -2.78 -13.78 -7.68
CA GLY A 41 -3.72 -14.17 -6.63
C GLY A 41 -3.99 -13.09 -5.58
N ALA A 42 -3.65 -11.82 -5.86
CA ALA A 42 -4.02 -10.70 -5.00
C ALA A 42 -5.49 -10.29 -5.24
N ASP A 43 -6.24 -10.08 -4.16
CA ASP A 43 -7.59 -9.51 -4.20
C ASP A 43 -7.53 -7.98 -4.14
N VAL A 44 -6.63 -7.45 -3.30
CA VAL A 44 -6.43 -6.01 -3.13
C VAL A 44 -4.94 -5.67 -3.17
N VAL A 45 -4.61 -4.65 -3.94
CA VAL A 45 -3.26 -4.13 -4.08
C VAL A 45 -3.21 -2.74 -3.48
N VAL A 46 -2.43 -2.61 -2.41
CA VAL A 46 -2.17 -1.32 -1.77
C VAL A 46 -1.01 -0.66 -2.47
N SER A 47 -1.14 0.61 -2.85
CA SER A 47 -0.03 1.35 -3.43
C SER A 47 -0.10 2.84 -3.09
N GLY A 48 1.05 3.52 -3.04
CA GLY A 48 1.09 4.98 -2.87
C GLY A 48 1.27 5.71 -4.19
N ILE A 49 0.71 6.92 -4.31
CA ILE A 49 1.06 7.89 -5.36
C ILE A 49 1.57 9.16 -4.67
N PRO A 50 2.87 9.24 -4.34
CA PRO A 50 3.44 10.35 -3.60
C PRO A 50 3.56 11.57 -4.52
N PHE A 51 2.50 12.35 -4.69
CA PHE A 51 2.44 13.53 -5.56
C PHE A 51 1.77 14.71 -4.85
N ASP A 52 2.34 15.92 -4.85
CA ASP A 52 1.70 17.10 -4.25
C ASP A 52 1.85 18.40 -5.07
N ALA A 53 2.23 18.28 -6.35
CA ALA A 53 2.48 19.44 -7.21
C ALA A 53 1.19 20.09 -7.73
N ALA A 54 0.02 19.49 -7.49
CA ALA A 54 -1.28 20.10 -7.77
C ALA A 54 -1.92 20.76 -6.53
N THR A 55 -1.23 20.79 -5.39
CA THR A 55 -1.71 21.50 -4.19
C THR A 55 -1.81 23.01 -4.41
N SER A 56 -2.90 23.61 -3.92
CA SER A 56 -3.17 25.05 -4.06
C SER A 56 -2.65 25.92 -2.91
N ASN A 57 -2.18 25.31 -1.81
CA ASN A 57 -1.75 26.02 -0.61
C ASN A 57 -0.48 25.40 -0.01
N ARG A 58 -0.62 24.40 0.87
CA ARG A 58 0.51 23.80 1.58
C ARG A 58 0.91 22.47 0.92
N PRO A 59 2.17 22.32 0.45
CA PRO A 59 2.70 21.03 0.04
C PRO A 59 2.99 20.14 1.25
N GLY A 60 3.28 18.87 1.00
CA GLY A 60 3.61 17.87 2.03
C GLY A 60 2.88 16.54 1.84
N ALA A 61 1.81 16.51 1.04
CA ALA A 61 1.06 15.28 0.78
C ALA A 61 1.90 14.20 0.07
N ARG A 62 3.01 14.56 -0.60
CA ARG A 62 3.95 13.59 -1.17
C ARG A 62 4.52 12.59 -0.15
N PHE A 63 4.52 12.93 1.14
CA PHE A 63 4.96 12.04 2.23
C PHE A 63 3.82 11.21 2.84
N GLY A 64 2.58 11.42 2.37
CA GLY A 64 1.36 10.76 2.83
C GLY A 64 1.42 9.24 2.82
N PRO A 65 1.83 8.57 1.73
CA PRO A 65 1.84 7.10 1.68
C PRO A 65 2.73 6.49 2.76
N GLY A 66 3.94 7.04 2.97
CA GLY A 66 4.84 6.61 4.03
C GLY A 66 4.27 6.86 5.43
N ALA A 67 3.64 8.01 5.66
CA ALA A 67 3.01 8.34 6.93
C ALA A 67 1.85 7.40 7.27
N ILE A 68 1.00 7.06 6.30
CA ILE A 68 -0.12 6.12 6.46
C ILE A 68 0.39 4.72 6.82
N ARG A 69 1.43 4.22 6.13
CA ARG A 69 2.05 2.92 6.46
C ARG A 69 2.56 2.89 7.90
N ALA A 70 3.31 3.92 8.32
CA ALA A 70 3.81 4.02 9.69
C ALA A 70 2.70 4.14 10.74
N ALA A 71 1.61 4.85 10.43
CA ALA A 71 0.46 4.99 11.34
C ALA A 71 -0.35 3.69 11.47
N SER A 72 -0.25 2.77 10.50
CA SER A 72 -1.08 1.55 10.44
C SER A 72 -0.67 0.45 11.42
N VAL A 73 0.47 0.59 12.12
CA VAL A 73 1.06 -0.50 12.92
C VAL A 73 0.15 -1.04 14.03
N GLN A 74 -0.63 -0.19 14.69
CA GLN A 74 -1.58 -0.63 15.73
C GLN A 74 -2.79 -1.34 15.14
N LEU A 75 -3.22 -0.95 13.94
CA LEU A 75 -4.34 -1.60 13.24
C LEU A 75 -3.99 -3.01 12.77
N ALA A 76 -2.69 -3.33 12.61
CA ALA A 76 -2.23 -4.67 12.29
C ALA A 76 -2.25 -5.63 13.49
N GLU A 77 -2.23 -5.12 14.72
CA GLU A 77 -2.04 -5.92 15.93
C GLU A 77 -3.28 -6.72 16.32
N LEU A 78 -4.47 -6.14 16.16
CA LEU A 78 -5.73 -6.71 16.61
C LEU A 78 -6.75 -6.88 15.47
N PRO A 79 -7.76 -7.74 15.64
CA PRO A 79 -8.91 -7.77 14.74
C PRO A 79 -9.53 -6.38 14.61
N ALA A 80 -9.97 -6.03 13.40
CA ALA A 80 -10.49 -4.70 13.14
C ALA A 80 -11.86 -4.52 13.84
N PHE A 81 -12.04 -3.41 14.55
CA PHE A 81 -13.32 -3.06 15.17
C PHE A 81 -14.20 -2.25 14.19
N PRO A 82 -15.53 -2.43 14.15
CA PRO A 82 -16.35 -3.36 14.93
C PRO A 82 -16.46 -4.77 14.33
N TRP A 83 -15.70 -5.07 13.27
CA TRP A 83 -15.81 -6.29 12.48
C TRP A 83 -15.53 -7.57 13.27
N GLY A 84 -14.54 -7.55 14.16
CA GLY A 84 -14.24 -8.66 15.06
C GLY A 84 -13.56 -9.87 14.40
N PHE A 85 -13.13 -9.76 13.14
CA PHE A 85 -12.35 -10.78 12.43
C PHE A 85 -11.08 -10.19 11.80
N ASP A 86 -10.14 -11.06 11.44
CA ASP A 86 -8.98 -10.70 10.63
C ASP A 86 -9.35 -10.74 9.13
N PRO A 87 -9.43 -9.59 8.43
CA PRO A 87 -9.76 -9.60 7.01
C PRO A 87 -8.76 -10.40 6.17
N PHE A 88 -7.51 -10.52 6.60
CA PHE A 88 -6.47 -11.19 5.83
C PHE A 88 -6.59 -12.71 5.85
N GLU A 89 -7.41 -13.30 6.72
CA GLU A 89 -7.77 -14.73 6.63
C GLU A 89 -8.57 -15.05 5.35
N HIS A 90 -9.22 -14.04 4.77
CA HIS A 90 -10.11 -14.20 3.61
C HIS A 90 -9.75 -13.32 2.41
N LEU A 91 -8.85 -12.35 2.59
CA LEU A 91 -8.50 -11.36 1.58
C LEU A 91 -6.99 -11.36 1.35
N ALA A 92 -6.57 -11.72 0.14
CA ALA A 92 -5.17 -11.63 -0.28
C ALA A 92 -4.80 -10.17 -0.55
N VAL A 93 -4.03 -9.58 0.37
CA VAL A 93 -3.61 -8.17 0.27
C VAL A 93 -2.10 -8.06 0.30
N LEU A 94 -1.55 -7.29 -0.65
CA LEU A 94 -0.13 -6.94 -0.71
C LEU A 94 0.08 -5.42 -0.71
N ASP A 95 1.25 -4.98 -0.25
CA ASP A 95 1.75 -3.62 -0.45
C ASP A 95 2.69 -3.61 -1.66
N TYR A 96 2.28 -2.89 -2.71
CA TYR A 96 3.00 -2.79 -3.97
C TYR A 96 4.14 -1.76 -3.91
N GLY A 97 4.27 -1.05 -2.79
CA GLY A 97 5.08 0.15 -2.70
C GLY A 97 4.40 1.31 -3.42
N ASP A 98 5.19 2.13 -4.11
CA ASP A 98 4.68 3.37 -4.70
C ASP A 98 4.73 3.35 -6.23
N CYS A 99 3.82 4.12 -6.84
CA CYS A 99 3.91 4.55 -8.23
C CYS A 99 5.14 5.43 -8.38
N PHE A 100 6.05 5.05 -9.26
CA PHE A 100 7.23 5.85 -9.55
C PHE A 100 6.84 7.02 -10.45
N LEU A 101 7.12 8.24 -10.01
CA LEU A 101 6.82 9.47 -10.73
C LEU A 101 8.11 10.20 -11.08
N ASP A 102 8.20 10.69 -12.32
CA ASP A 102 9.29 11.58 -12.72
C ASP A 102 8.94 13.03 -12.40
N TYR A 103 9.43 13.51 -11.26
CA TYR A 103 9.22 14.89 -10.81
C TYR A 103 9.85 15.95 -11.72
N GLY A 104 10.77 15.59 -12.62
CA GLY A 104 11.31 16.49 -13.63
C GLY A 104 10.34 16.79 -14.78
N PHE A 105 9.33 15.94 -14.97
CA PHE A 105 8.35 16.05 -16.06
C PHE A 105 6.92 15.89 -15.53
N PRO A 106 6.39 16.87 -14.76
CA PRO A 106 5.08 16.77 -14.11
C PRO A 106 3.91 16.54 -15.07
N GLN A 107 4.04 16.95 -16.33
CA GLN A 107 3.06 16.67 -17.38
C GLN A 107 2.89 15.17 -17.68
N GLN A 108 3.83 14.31 -17.30
CA GLN A 108 3.76 12.86 -17.49
C GLN A 108 3.02 12.15 -16.36
N VAL A 109 2.69 12.84 -15.26
CA VAL A 109 2.11 12.21 -14.06
C VAL A 109 0.78 11.50 -14.38
N VAL A 110 -0.04 12.06 -15.25
CA VAL A 110 -1.30 11.43 -15.69
C VAL A 110 -1.03 10.07 -16.32
N GLU A 111 -0.18 10.01 -17.35
CA GLU A 111 0.18 8.77 -18.04
C GLU A 111 0.85 7.75 -17.10
N GLN A 112 1.72 8.22 -16.21
CA GLN A 112 2.43 7.37 -15.23
C GLN A 112 1.45 6.72 -14.25
N VAL A 113 0.47 7.48 -13.74
CA VAL A 113 -0.56 6.97 -12.82
C VAL A 113 -1.54 6.05 -13.54
N GLU A 114 -2.00 6.41 -14.74
CA GLU A 114 -2.88 5.55 -15.56
C GLU A 114 -2.21 4.21 -15.84
N LYS A 115 -0.92 4.20 -16.22
CA LYS A 115 -0.17 2.97 -16.48
C LYS A 115 0.00 2.12 -15.22
N HIS A 116 0.27 2.75 -14.09
CA HIS A 116 0.35 2.07 -12.78
C HIS A 116 -0.98 1.41 -12.42
N ALA A 117 -2.09 2.14 -12.56
CA ALA A 117 -3.44 1.63 -12.32
C ALA A 117 -3.79 0.49 -13.27
N ALA A 118 -3.57 0.67 -14.57
CA ALA A 118 -3.84 -0.33 -15.60
C ALA A 118 -3.07 -1.64 -15.35
N THR A 119 -1.82 -1.55 -14.88
CA THR A 119 -1.01 -2.72 -14.52
C THR A 119 -1.65 -3.52 -13.38
N ILE A 120 -2.13 -2.83 -12.34
CA ILE A 120 -2.78 -3.47 -11.21
C ILE A 120 -4.13 -4.06 -11.63
N LEU A 121 -4.98 -3.28 -12.28
CA LEU A 121 -6.32 -3.71 -12.70
C LEU A 121 -6.28 -4.87 -13.69
N ALA A 122 -5.27 -4.95 -14.56
CA ALA A 122 -5.06 -6.06 -15.48
C ALA A 122 -4.83 -7.41 -14.75
N SER A 123 -4.42 -7.40 -13.48
CA SER A 123 -4.33 -8.62 -12.67
C SER A 123 -5.69 -9.12 -12.14
N GLY A 124 -6.74 -8.31 -12.22
CA GLY A 124 -8.05 -8.57 -11.64
C GLY A 124 -8.20 -8.09 -10.19
N ALA A 125 -7.12 -7.60 -9.56
CA ALA A 125 -7.16 -7.07 -8.20
C ALA A 125 -7.82 -5.68 -8.12
N SER A 126 -8.42 -5.39 -6.96
CA SER A 126 -8.89 -4.05 -6.63
C SER A 126 -7.73 -3.17 -6.14
N MET A 127 -7.83 -1.86 -6.40
CA MET A 127 -6.83 -0.88 -5.94
C MET A 127 -7.25 -0.23 -4.62
N LEU A 128 -6.33 -0.19 -3.67
CA LEU A 128 -6.40 0.70 -2.50
C LEU A 128 -5.21 1.65 -2.55
N THR A 129 -5.45 2.88 -2.98
CA THR A 129 -4.37 3.83 -3.27
C THR A 129 -4.24 4.90 -2.19
N PHE A 130 -3.05 5.06 -1.64
CA PHE A 130 -2.71 6.14 -0.73
C PHE A 130 -2.20 7.34 -1.49
N GLY A 131 -2.80 8.48 -1.17
CA GLY A 131 -2.51 9.67 -1.91
C GLY A 131 -1.27 10.40 -1.47
N GLY A 132 -0.80 11.21 -2.40
CA GLY A 132 -0.54 12.60 -2.11
C GLY A 132 -1.81 13.43 -2.30
N ASP A 133 -1.72 14.56 -3.00
CA ASP A 133 -2.87 15.42 -3.21
C ASP A 133 -3.99 14.74 -4.04
N HIS A 134 -5.18 15.33 -4.02
CA HIS A 134 -6.36 14.72 -4.63
C HIS A 134 -6.32 14.69 -6.17
N PHE A 135 -5.37 15.36 -6.83
CA PHE A 135 -5.28 15.33 -8.29
C PHE A 135 -5.08 13.90 -8.80
N ILE A 136 -4.38 13.06 -8.04
CA ILE A 136 -4.11 11.66 -8.41
C ILE A 136 -5.39 10.85 -8.66
N THR A 137 -6.54 11.26 -8.11
CA THR A 137 -7.80 10.55 -8.31
C THR A 137 -8.30 10.67 -9.75
N TYR A 138 -7.99 11.78 -10.45
CA TYR A 138 -8.37 11.95 -11.84
C TYR A 138 -7.83 10.84 -12.77
N PRO A 139 -6.51 10.57 -12.83
CA PRO A 139 -5.97 9.46 -13.63
C PRO A 139 -6.26 8.05 -13.06
N LEU A 140 -6.92 7.94 -11.91
CA LEU A 140 -7.34 6.64 -11.34
C LEU A 140 -8.78 6.24 -11.71
N LEU A 141 -9.59 7.18 -12.21
CA LEU A 141 -10.97 6.95 -12.66
C LEU A 141 -11.01 6.21 -14.01
#